data_AF-A0A9X2P410-F1
#
_entry.id   AF-A0A9X2P410-F1
#
_cell.length_a   1.000
_cell.length_b   1.000
_cell.length_c   1.000
_cell.angle_alpha   90.00
_cell.angle_beta   90.00
_cell.angle_gamma   90.00
#
_symmetry.space_group_name_H-M   'P 1'
#
loop_
_entity.id
_entity.type
_entity.pdbx_description
1 polymer ?
#
loop_
_entity_poly.entity_id
_entity_poly.type
_entity_poly.pdbx_seq_one_letter_code
_entity_poly.pdbx_strand_id
1 'polypeptide(L)'
;MDKNSITPSFPMPLRGLLLLTGMYTFAWSTFFRYFGEDFLKWLSMNPDYLADSNTNVFGIFGMILGFLIFMSAFYPISWQYLILVGIIGHLALLVWVLVAFIPDLGWNKRTVFQIGFNQIIWMVLLIVVFIRSVKVKKYIQTLDS
;
A
#
# COMPACT_ATOMS: atom_id res chain seq x y z
N MET A 1 -5.86 -29.25 5.12
CA MET A 1 -5.05 -29.60 3.94
C MET A 1 -3.63 -29.79 4.42
N ASP A 2 -3.24 -31.04 4.66
CA ASP A 2 -1.85 -31.39 4.98
C ASP A 2 -0.93 -30.93 3.84
N LYS A 3 0.30 -30.49 4.09
CA LYS A 3 1.38 -31.34 4.61
C LYS A 3 2.55 -30.46 4.99
N ASN A 4 3.26 -30.82 6.06
CA ASN A 4 4.63 -30.41 6.33
C ASN A 4 5.47 -30.40 5.05
N SER A 5 5.63 -29.25 4.40
CA SER A 5 6.66 -29.08 3.39
C SER A 5 7.84 -28.42 4.08
N ILE A 6 8.90 -29.20 4.27
CA ILE A 6 10.22 -28.71 4.70
C ILE A 6 10.71 -27.56 3.77
N THR A 7 10.10 -27.44 2.59
CA THR A 7 10.39 -26.46 1.56
C THR A 7 9.49 -25.21 1.66
N PRO A 8 10.07 -24.00 1.56
CA PRO A 8 9.30 -22.76 1.54
C PRO A 8 8.53 -22.62 0.21
N SER A 9 7.23 -22.38 0.29
CA SER A 9 6.36 -22.11 -0.87
C SER A 9 5.67 -20.76 -0.76
N PHE A 10 5.23 -20.20 -1.91
CA PHE A 10 4.44 -18.97 -1.95
C PHE A 10 2.95 -19.32 -2.15
N PRO A 11 2.15 -19.40 -1.07
CA PRO A 11 0.79 -19.91 -1.15
C PRO A 11 -0.17 -18.93 -1.84
N MET A 12 -1.26 -19.46 -2.41
CA MET A 12 -2.25 -18.69 -3.16
C MET A 12 -2.88 -17.53 -2.37
N PRO A 13 -3.17 -17.63 -1.05
CA PRO A 13 -3.68 -16.51 -0.27
C PRO A 13 -2.75 -15.29 -0.25
N LEU A 14 -1.43 -15.45 -0.29
CA LEU A 14 -0.50 -14.31 -0.34
C LEU A 14 -0.56 -13.59 -1.70
N ARG A 15 -0.88 -14.30 -2.79
CA ARG A 15 -1.14 -13.67 -4.09
C ARG A 15 -2.43 -12.86 -4.06
N GLY A 16 -3.49 -13.44 -3.48
CA GLY A 16 -4.75 -12.74 -3.27
C GLY A 16 -4.58 -11.48 -2.42
N LEU A 17 -3.70 -11.54 -1.41
CA LEU A 17 -3.38 -10.38 -0.58
C LEU A 17 -2.65 -9.27 -1.35
N LEU A 18 -1.69 -9.61 -2.24
CA LEU A 18 -1.06 -8.62 -3.13
C LEU A 18 -2.08 -7.97 -4.07
N LEU A 19 -2.95 -8.79 -4.65
CA LEU A 19 -4.02 -8.33 -5.54
C LEU A 19 -4.94 -7.34 -4.82
N LEU A 20 -5.41 -7.73 -3.63
CA LEU A 20 -6.28 -6.91 -2.80
C LEU A 20 -5.59 -5.59 -2.41
N THR A 21 -4.32 -5.67 -2.00
CA THR A 21 -3.55 -4.48 -1.61
C THR A 21 -3.41 -3.52 -2.79
N GLY A 22 -3.03 -4.03 -3.97
CA GLY A 22 -2.87 -3.20 -5.17
C GLY A 22 -4.18 -2.55 -5.60
N MET A 23 -5.27 -3.32 -5.64
CA MET A 23 -6.60 -2.80 -5.98
C MET A 23 -7.11 -1.78 -4.98
N TYR A 24 -6.95 -2.05 -3.68
CA TYR A 24 -7.36 -1.13 -2.64
C TYR A 24 -6.58 0.18 -2.71
N THR A 25 -5.25 0.12 -2.81
CA THR A 25 -4.41 1.31 -2.94
C THR A 25 -4.78 2.11 -4.18
N PHE A 26 -5.05 1.45 -5.31
CA PHE A 26 -5.50 2.12 -6.52
C PHE A 26 -6.86 2.82 -6.32
N ALA A 27 -7.84 2.10 -5.75
CA ALA A 27 -9.18 2.62 -5.52
C ALA A 27 -9.19 3.79 -4.53
N TRP A 28 -8.48 3.66 -3.41
CA TRP A 28 -8.33 4.72 -2.42
C TRP A 28 -7.67 5.96 -3.01
N SER A 29 -6.62 5.78 -3.81
CA SER A 29 -5.91 6.90 -4.43
C SER A 29 -6.74 7.57 -5.52
N THR A 30 -7.55 6.80 -6.24
CA THR A 30 -8.56 7.31 -7.18
C THR A 30 -9.61 8.13 -6.44
N PHE A 31 -10.12 7.62 -5.32
CA PHE A 31 -11.03 8.37 -4.44
C PHE A 31 -10.40 9.68 -3.97
N PHE A 32 -9.16 9.63 -3.46
CA PHE A 32 -8.46 10.82 -2.97
C PHE A 32 -8.15 11.83 -4.08
N ARG A 33 -7.93 11.38 -5.31
CA ARG A 33 -7.74 12.26 -6.46
C ARG A 33 -8.99 13.09 -6.78
N TYR A 34 -10.16 12.45 -6.77
CA TYR A 34 -11.41 13.08 -7.23
C TYR A 34 -12.23 13.69 -6.11
N PHE A 35 -12.12 13.16 -4.89
CA PHE A 35 -12.91 13.55 -3.72
C PHE A 35 -12.03 13.96 -2.53
N GLY A 36 -10.71 14.12 -2.75
CA GLY A 36 -9.76 14.42 -1.68
C GLY A 36 -10.04 15.74 -0.98
N GLU A 37 -10.44 16.79 -1.71
CA GLU A 37 -10.72 18.09 -1.12
C GLU A 37 -11.90 18.03 -0.15
N ASP A 38 -13.02 17.45 -0.59
CA ASP A 38 -14.21 17.26 0.25
C ASP A 38 -13.92 16.32 1.42
N PHE A 39 -13.13 15.27 1.19
CA PHE A 39 -12.70 14.36 2.23
C PHE A 39 -11.83 15.05 3.29
N LEU A 40 -10.90 15.92 2.88
CA LEU A 40 -10.06 16.68 3.81
C LEU A 40 -10.86 17.72 4.60
N LYS A 41 -11.82 18.41 3.97
CA LYS A 41 -12.78 19.30 4.67
C LYS A 41 -13.59 18.52 5.71
N TRP A 42 -14.06 17.33 5.35
CA TRP A 42 -14.78 16.45 6.28
C TRP A 42 -13.89 15.95 7.42
N LEU A 43 -12.60 15.68 7.14
CA LEU A 43 -11.63 15.27 8.15
C LEU A 43 -11.27 16.39 9.13
N SER A 44 -11.15 17.63 8.65
CA SER A 44 -10.80 18.80 9.45
C SER A 44 -11.98 19.36 10.24
N MET A 45 -13.22 18.96 9.90
CA MET A 45 -14.46 19.59 10.39
C MET A 45 -14.49 21.11 10.13
N ASN A 46 -13.72 21.59 9.17
CA ASN A 46 -13.62 23.00 8.83
C ASN A 46 -14.06 23.20 7.37
N PRO A 47 -15.24 23.82 7.13
CA PRO A 47 -15.73 24.06 5.77
C PRO A 47 -14.83 25.02 4.97
N ASP A 48 -14.07 25.87 5.65
CA ASP A 48 -13.14 26.84 5.05
C ASP A 48 -11.75 26.25 4.78
N TYR A 49 -11.55 24.94 5.00
CA TYR A 49 -10.30 24.29 4.67
C TYR A 49 -10.05 24.37 3.16
N LEU A 50 -9.05 25.17 2.77
CA LEU A 50 -8.57 25.27 1.40
C LEU A 50 -7.67 24.07 1.14
N ALA A 51 -8.28 23.00 0.63
CA ALA A 51 -7.53 21.85 0.14
C ALA A 51 -6.70 22.29 -1.08
N ASP A 52 -5.38 22.30 -0.93
CA ASP A 52 -4.45 22.62 -2.01
C ASP A 52 -4.45 21.49 -3.06
N SER A 53 -3.97 21.82 -4.27
CA SER A 53 -3.70 20.96 -5.44
C SER A 53 -2.95 19.65 -5.15
N ASN A 54 -2.42 19.52 -3.94
CA ASN A 54 -1.71 18.38 -3.40
C ASN A 54 -2.55 17.08 -3.40
N THR A 55 -3.88 17.18 -3.32
CA THR A 55 -4.78 16.00 -3.34
C THR A 55 -4.73 15.23 -4.66
N ASN A 56 -4.69 15.94 -5.78
CA ASN A 56 -4.65 15.35 -7.12
C ASN A 56 -3.33 14.61 -7.36
N VAL A 57 -2.20 15.24 -7.00
CA VAL A 57 -0.86 14.65 -7.13
C VAL A 57 -0.69 13.43 -6.23
N PHE A 58 -1.14 13.52 -4.97
CA PHE A 58 -1.16 12.40 -4.04
C PHE A 58 -1.96 11.22 -4.61
N GLY A 59 -3.14 11.49 -5.15
CA GLY A 59 -4.00 10.47 -5.76
C GLY A 59 -3.37 9.82 -7.00
N ILE A 60 -2.77 10.59 -7.90
CA ILE A 60 -2.08 10.04 -9.08
C ILE A 60 -0.91 9.14 -8.66
N PHE A 61 -0.08 9.59 -7.72
CA PHE A 61 1.06 8.80 -7.23
C PHE A 61 0.58 7.47 -6.64
N GLY A 62 -0.45 7.52 -5.80
CA GLY A 62 -1.02 6.31 -5.20
C GLY A 62 -1.70 5.37 -6.21
N MET A 63 -2.30 5.90 -7.28
CA MET A 63 -2.83 5.08 -8.38
C MET A 63 -1.72 4.31 -9.09
N ILE A 64 -0.62 4.99 -9.45
CA ILE A 64 0.54 4.34 -10.08
C ILE A 64 1.10 3.26 -9.15
N LEU A 65 1.26 3.58 -7.87
CA LEU A 65 1.74 2.63 -6.87
C LEU A 65 0.84 1.40 -6.76
N GLY A 66 -0.48 1.60 -6.64
CA GLY A 66 -1.47 0.52 -6.57
C GLY A 66 -1.42 -0.39 -7.80
N PHE A 67 -1.25 0.20 -8.99
CA PHE A 67 -1.08 -0.56 -10.22
C PHE A 67 0.21 -1.40 -10.22
N LEU A 68 1.35 -0.86 -9.77
CA LEU A 68 2.60 -1.61 -9.68
C LEU A 68 2.51 -2.78 -8.68
N ILE A 69 1.87 -2.56 -7.52
CA ILE A 69 1.61 -3.61 -6.53
C ILE A 69 0.71 -4.68 -7.14
N PHE A 70 -0.37 -4.29 -7.82
CA PHE A 70 -1.29 -5.19 -8.49
C PHE A 70 -0.55 -6.08 -9.50
N MET A 71 0.31 -5.50 -10.34
CA MET A 71 1.11 -6.25 -11.30
C MET A 71 2.01 -7.29 -10.62
N SER A 72 2.56 -6.98 -9.45
CA SER A 72 3.39 -7.93 -8.68
C SER A 72 2.65 -9.22 -8.28
N ALA A 73 1.32 -9.20 -8.21
CA ALA A 73 0.52 -10.36 -7.81
C ALA A 73 0.57 -11.52 -8.83
N PHE A 74 0.82 -11.22 -10.12
CA PHE A 74 0.90 -12.24 -11.18
C PHE A 74 2.17 -13.08 -11.09
N TYR A 75 3.31 -12.44 -10.80
CA TYR A 75 4.62 -13.11 -10.72
C TYR A 75 5.39 -12.66 -9.45
N PRO A 76 4.92 -13.00 -8.24
CA PRO A 76 5.42 -12.41 -6.99
C PRO A 76 6.87 -12.75 -6.65
N ILE A 77 7.40 -13.86 -7.19
CA ILE A 77 8.78 -14.30 -6.98
C ILE A 77 9.73 -13.56 -7.95
N SER A 78 9.39 -13.53 -9.23
CA SER A 78 10.18 -12.85 -10.27
C SER A 78 10.14 -11.33 -10.10
N TRP A 79 8.97 -10.78 -9.73
CA TRP A 79 8.72 -9.34 -9.59
C TRP A 79 8.70 -8.87 -8.14
N GLN A 80 9.46 -9.52 -7.26
CA GLN A 80 9.60 -9.13 -5.85
C GLN A 80 10.01 -7.66 -5.63
N TYR A 81 10.70 -7.05 -6.62
CA TYR A 81 11.08 -5.63 -6.57
C TYR A 81 9.86 -4.70 -6.64
N LEU A 82 8.78 -5.10 -7.32
CA LEU A 82 7.53 -4.33 -7.35
C LEU A 82 6.85 -4.33 -5.97
N ILE A 83 6.97 -5.42 -5.21
CA ILE A 83 6.48 -5.49 -3.82
C ILE A 83 7.30 -4.52 -2.95
N LEU A 84 8.62 -4.47 -3.14
CA LEU A 84 9.49 -3.51 -2.45
C LEU A 84 9.15 -2.06 -2.80
N VAL A 85 8.93 -1.76 -4.08
CA VAL A 85 8.41 -0.46 -4.54
C VAL A 85 7.08 -0.15 -3.86
N GLY A 86 6.20 -1.15 -3.71
CA GLY A 86 4.96 -1.05 -2.94
C GLY A 86 5.18 -0.57 -1.50
N ILE A 87 6.11 -1.20 -0.77
CA ILE A 87 6.44 -0.85 0.62
C ILE A 87 6.99 0.57 0.70
N ILE A 88 7.95 0.91 -0.16
CA ILE A 88 8.58 2.25 -0.18
C ILE A 88 7.55 3.31 -0.56
N GLY A 89 6.68 3.03 -1.54
CA GLY A 89 5.64 3.95 -1.95
C GLY A 89 4.58 4.17 -0.86
N HIS A 90 4.19 3.14 -0.12
CA HIS A 90 3.30 3.31 1.04
C HIS A 90 3.96 4.13 2.14
N LEU A 91 5.26 3.94 2.37
CA LEU A 91 6.02 4.79 3.30
C LEU A 91 6.07 6.25 2.81
N ALA A 92 6.28 6.47 1.50
CA ALA A 92 6.26 7.80 0.92
C ALA A 92 4.88 8.47 1.05
N LEU A 93 3.79 7.75 0.75
CA LEU A 93 2.41 8.22 0.97
C LEU A 93 2.14 8.55 2.44
N LEU A 94 2.63 7.71 3.37
CA LEU A 94 2.50 7.95 4.80
C LEU A 94 3.21 9.24 5.21
N VAL A 95 4.47 9.42 4.82
CA VAL A 95 5.24 10.63 5.10
C VAL A 95 4.55 11.85 4.47
N TRP A 96 4.03 11.71 3.25
CA TRP A 96 3.28 12.77 2.58
C TRP A 96 2.05 13.19 3.39
N VAL A 97 1.26 12.24 3.91
CA VAL A 97 0.11 12.58 4.77
C VAL A 97 0.56 13.30 6.04
N LEU A 98 1.62 12.82 6.69
CA LEU A 98 2.14 13.38 7.94
C LEU A 98 2.68 14.81 7.77
N VAL A 99 3.26 15.14 6.61
CA VAL A 99 3.88 16.44 6.36
C VAL A 99 2.90 17.42 5.69
N ALA A 100 2.09 16.96 4.76
CA ALA A 100 1.26 17.84 3.93
C ALA A 100 -0.17 18.03 4.45
N PHE A 101 -0.74 17.05 5.16
CA PHE A 101 -2.14 17.11 5.57
C PHE A 101 -2.30 17.20 7.09
N ILE A 102 -1.52 16.44 7.87
CA ILE A 102 -1.65 16.43 9.33
C ILE A 102 -1.44 17.79 10.01
N PRO A 103 -0.51 18.67 9.57
CA PRO A 103 -0.37 19.99 10.18
C PRO A 103 -1.67 20.81 10.17
N ASP A 104 -2.47 20.68 9.10
CA ASP A 104 -3.73 21.40 8.98
C ASP A 104 -4.93 20.65 9.58
N LEU A 105 -4.94 19.32 9.46
CA LEU A 105 -6.04 18.47 9.96
C LEU A 105 -6.00 18.26 11.48
N GLY A 106 -4.80 18.36 12.06
CA GLY A 106 -4.52 17.97 13.44
C GLY A 106 -4.62 16.46 13.69
N TRP A 107 -4.22 16.06 14.91
CA TRP A 107 -4.34 14.68 15.37
C TRP A 107 -5.71 14.43 15.98
N ASN A 108 -6.52 13.61 15.31
CA ASN A 108 -7.83 13.22 15.78
C ASN A 108 -8.11 11.74 15.44
N LYS A 109 -9.19 11.16 15.98
CA LYS A 109 -9.53 9.74 15.75
C LYS A 109 -9.71 9.40 14.27
N ARG A 110 -10.16 10.36 13.45
CA ARG A 110 -10.39 10.17 12.01
C ARG A 110 -9.07 10.16 11.23
N THR A 111 -8.13 11.06 11.56
CA THR A 111 -6.80 11.10 10.93
C THR A 111 -5.98 9.87 11.31
N VAL A 112 -6.05 9.42 12.56
CA VAL A 112 -5.44 8.16 13.00
C VAL A 112 -6.04 6.96 12.25
N PHE A 113 -7.37 6.91 12.11
CA PHE A 113 -8.03 5.84 11.34
C PHE A 113 -7.62 5.86 9.86
N GLN A 114 -7.59 7.04 9.24
CA GLN A 114 -7.17 7.21 7.85
C GLN A 114 -5.75 6.70 7.63
N ILE A 115 -4.79 7.08 8.48
CA ILE A 115 -3.40 6.64 8.37
C ILE A 115 -3.28 5.13 8.62
N GLY A 116 -3.90 4.64 9.70
CA GLY A 116 -3.82 3.24 10.09
C GLY A 116 -4.41 2.31 9.03
N PHE A 117 -5.61 2.62 8.57
CA PHE A 117 -6.34 1.79 7.63
C PHE A 117 -5.82 1.89 6.19
N ASN A 118 -5.49 3.10 5.70
CA ASN A 118 -5.11 3.27 4.30
C ASN A 118 -3.61 3.04 4.04
N GLN A 119 -2.74 3.22 5.03
CA GLN A 119 -1.30 3.11 4.84
C GLN A 119 -0.66 2.00 5.67
N ILE A 120 -0.82 2.03 7.00
CA ILE A 120 -0.05 1.15 7.90
C ILE A 120 -0.42 -0.33 7.72
N ILE A 121 -1.72 -0.67 7.73
CA ILE A 121 -2.16 -2.06 7.61
C ILE A 121 -1.64 -2.68 6.31
N TRP A 122 -1.81 -2.00 5.18
CA TRP A 122 -1.38 -2.50 3.87
C TRP A 122 0.14 -2.61 3.75
N MET A 123 0.88 -1.64 4.28
CA MET A 123 2.34 -1.69 4.33
C MET A 123 2.84 -2.91 5.14
N VAL A 124 2.26 -3.18 6.31
CA VAL A 124 2.62 -4.34 7.14
C VAL A 124 2.34 -5.64 6.38
N LEU A 125 1.19 -5.74 5.72
CA LEU A 125 0.85 -6.92 4.92
C LEU A 125 1.83 -7.12 3.75
N LEU A 126 2.24 -6.04 3.06
CA LEU A 126 3.24 -6.10 2.00
C LEU A 126 4.61 -6.56 2.53
N ILE A 127 5.03 -6.11 3.71
CA ILE A 127 6.29 -6.55 4.33
C ILE A 127 6.26 -8.07 4.57
N VAL A 128 5.16 -8.60 5.12
CA VAL A 128 5.00 -10.04 5.35
C VAL A 128 5.10 -10.82 4.02
N VAL A 129 4.43 -10.34 2.98
CA VAL A 129 4.47 -10.96 1.66
C VAL A 129 5.87 -10.90 1.05
N PHE A 130 6.56 -9.76 1.16
CA PHE A 130 7.90 -9.57 0.63
C PHE A 130 8.90 -10.53 1.27
N ILE A 131 8.89 -10.66 2.60
CA ILE A 131 9.76 -11.59 3.34
C ILE A 131 9.54 -13.03 2.85
N ARG A 132 8.27 -13.42 2.61
CA ARG A 132 7.96 -14.75 2.06
C ARG A 132 8.45 -14.93 0.63
N SER A 133 8.27 -13.93 -0.24
CA SER A 133 8.79 -13.95 -1.61
C SER A 133 10.31 -14.15 -1.65
N VAL A 134 11.06 -13.39 -0.83
CA VAL A 134 12.52 -13.50 -0.75
C VAL A 134 12.97 -14.86 -0.25
N LYS A 135 12.30 -15.43 0.76
CA LYS A 135 12.61 -16.77 1.29
C LYS A 135 12.45 -17.85 0.21
N VAL A 136 11.35 -17.79 -0.55
CA VAL A 136 11.08 -18.74 -1.63
C VAL A 136 12.11 -18.58 -2.77
N LYS A 137 12.42 -17.35 -3.17
CA LYS A 137 13.42 -17.09 -4.22
C LYS A 137 14.81 -17.62 -3.85
N LYS A 138 15.27 -17.38 -2.62
CA LYS A 138 16.55 -17.90 -2.13
C LYS A 138 16.60 -19.44 -2.15
N TYR A 139 15.50 -20.08 -1.77
CA TYR A 139 15.41 -21.55 -1.79
C TYR A 139 15.47 -22.11 -3.22
N ILE A 140 14.80 -21.49 -4.19
CA ILE A 140 14.89 -21.90 -5.60
C ILE A 140 16.34 -21.78 -6.09
N GLN A 141 17.02 -20.68 -5.77
CA GLN A 141 18.42 -20.47 -6.15
C GLN A 141 19.38 -21.52 -5.57
N THR A 142 19.10 -22.07 -4.39
CA THR A 142 19.91 -23.15 -3.81
C THR A 142 19.66 -24.53 -4.44
N LEU A 143 18.56 -24.70 -5.18
CA LEU A 143 18.28 -25.94 -5.92
C LEU A 143 18.90 -25.93 -7.32
N ASP A 144 19.07 -24.73 -7.89
CA ASP A 144 19.65 -24.53 -9.23
C ASP A 144 21.19 -24.49 -9.22
N SER A 145 21.81 -24.48 -8.02
CA SER A 145 23.27 -24.47 -7.78
C SER A 145 23.82 -25.86 -7.47
#